data_AF-A0A507AM69-F1
#
_entry.id   AF-A0A507AM69-F1
#
_cell.length_a   1.000
_cell.length_b   1.000
_cell.length_c   1.000
_cell.angle_alpha   90.00
_cell.angle_beta   90.00
_cell.angle_gamma   90.00
#
_symmetry.space_group_name_H-M   'P 1'
#
loop_
_entity.id
_entity.type
_entity.pdbx_description
1 polymer ?
#
loop_
_entity_poly.entity_id
_entity_poly.type
_entity_poly.pdbx_seq_one_letter_code
_entity_poly.pdbx_strand_id
1 'polypeptide(L)'
;MSPSAVDQSANGSGPSKTSVPDPGLVFTPKVTGEWTVDKVTATIPTGKPTEGSTSPLPYFHLLERLKTTKREGWRRFDIERGESIADHMYRMSLISMLAPPALAARLDLHKCMKMCLIHDMAESLVGDITPVDGVPKPEKNRREAATMDYITQNLLGNLYGGATGVGQDIRDVWQEYEDSKTLDSLFVHDVDKMELLLQMVEYEKRGKGQVDLGEFAYVATKMALPECKEWAAEVLREREEFWAGKDHVHGDAGTQGGVSAEHSRMQDDYYNRE
;
A
#
# COMPACT_ATOMS: atom_id res chain seq x y z
N MET A 1 -24.71 -1.89 11.79
CA MET A 1 -25.69 -1.04 11.10
C MET A 1 -24.88 -0.04 10.28
N SER A 2 -24.79 -0.18 8.96
CA SER A 2 -25.69 0.35 7.91
C SER A 2 -26.00 1.85 8.06
N PRO A 3 -25.95 2.65 6.98
CA PRO A 3 -26.06 4.10 7.05
C PRO A 3 -27.51 4.50 7.32
N SER A 4 -27.80 5.00 8.52
CA SER A 4 -29.08 5.64 8.83
C SER A 4 -28.98 6.49 10.09
N ALA A 5 -29.58 7.69 10.00
CA ALA A 5 -29.96 8.63 11.04
C ALA A 5 -28.84 9.50 11.68
N VAL A 6 -28.92 10.80 11.36
CA VAL A 6 -28.37 11.87 12.18
C VAL A 6 -29.25 11.99 13.42
N ASP A 7 -28.70 11.71 14.59
CA ASP A 7 -29.33 12.07 15.86
C ASP A 7 -28.67 13.34 16.40
N GLN A 8 -29.44 14.42 16.45
CA GLN A 8 -29.08 15.66 17.14
C GLN A 8 -29.52 15.55 18.60
N SER A 9 -28.64 15.09 19.49
CA SER A 9 -28.55 15.61 20.86
C SER A 9 -27.41 14.93 21.63
N ALA A 10 -26.49 15.73 22.18
CA ALA A 10 -25.94 15.52 23.53
C ALA A 10 -24.95 16.66 23.86
N ASN A 11 -25.46 17.67 24.56
CA ASN A 11 -24.64 18.58 25.34
C ASN A 11 -24.45 17.92 26.72
N GLY A 12 -23.22 17.70 27.17
CA GLY A 12 -22.98 17.04 28.46
C GLY A 12 -21.50 16.82 28.77
N SER A 13 -20.88 17.84 29.37
CA SER A 13 -19.57 17.76 30.02
C SER A 13 -19.60 16.79 31.21
N GLY A 14 -18.82 15.71 31.13
CA GLY A 14 -18.57 14.74 32.20
C GLY A 14 -17.08 14.42 32.33
N PRO A 15 -16.63 13.86 33.46
CA PRO A 15 -15.28 14.02 34.00
C PRO A 15 -14.21 13.34 33.16
N SER A 16 -13.00 13.91 33.21
CA SER A 16 -11.76 13.40 32.61
C SER A 16 -11.56 11.91 32.92
N LYS A 17 -11.97 11.06 31.97
CA LYS A 17 -11.54 9.67 31.89
C LYS A 17 -10.07 9.72 31.51
N THR A 18 -9.21 9.07 32.29
CA THR A 18 -7.87 8.69 31.82
C THR A 18 -8.04 8.03 30.46
N SER A 19 -7.69 8.75 29.39
CA SER A 19 -8.03 8.36 28.03
C SER A 19 -7.27 7.08 27.72
N VAL A 20 -7.99 5.96 27.66
CA VAL A 20 -7.46 4.78 26.96
C VAL A 20 -7.07 5.30 25.57
N PRO A 21 -5.80 5.12 25.15
CA PRO A 21 -5.38 5.48 23.80
C PRO A 21 -6.35 4.87 22.79
N ASP A 22 -6.67 5.59 21.71
CA ASP A 22 -7.58 5.09 20.69
C ASP A 22 -7.09 3.72 20.19
N PRO A 23 -7.82 2.62 20.45
CA PRO A 23 -7.38 1.28 20.07
C PRO A 23 -7.36 1.07 18.55
N GLY A 24 -7.96 1.98 17.77
CA GLY A 24 -7.88 1.98 16.31
C GLY A 24 -6.61 2.63 15.76
N LEU A 25 -5.79 3.29 16.59
CA LEU A 25 -4.50 3.85 16.19
C LEU A 25 -3.39 2.82 16.43
N VAL A 26 -2.83 2.30 15.34
CA VAL A 26 -1.63 1.46 15.40
C VAL A 26 -0.47 2.23 14.81
N PHE A 27 0.57 2.40 15.61
CA PHE A 27 1.79 3.08 15.19
C PHE A 27 2.77 2.08 14.59
N THR A 28 3.39 2.47 13.47
CA THR A 28 4.57 1.76 12.95
C THR A 28 5.71 1.93 13.95
N PRO A 29 6.21 0.85 14.58
CA PRO A 29 7.22 0.97 15.61
C PRO A 29 8.56 1.43 15.03
N LYS A 30 9.15 2.45 15.65
CA LYS A 30 10.53 2.86 15.34
C LYS A 30 11.50 2.05 16.18
N VAL A 31 12.30 1.20 15.54
CA VAL A 31 13.34 0.40 16.20
C VAL A 31 14.67 1.16 16.21
N THR A 32 15.38 1.13 17.33
CA THR A 32 16.71 1.76 17.45
C THR A 32 17.82 0.83 16.95
N GLY A 33 18.78 1.39 16.22
CA GLY A 33 19.90 0.65 15.64
C GLY A 33 19.48 -0.16 14.41
N GLU A 34 20.14 -1.30 14.18
CA GLU A 34 19.82 -2.17 13.04
C GLU A 34 18.39 -2.72 13.12
N TRP A 35 17.66 -2.64 12.02
CA TRP A 35 16.31 -3.18 11.89
C TRP A 35 16.35 -4.70 11.75
N THR A 36 15.56 -5.40 12.57
CA THR A 36 15.35 -6.85 12.50
C THR A 36 13.88 -7.18 12.80
N VAL A 37 13.40 -8.30 12.23
CA VAL A 37 12.04 -8.82 12.49
C VAL A 37 11.79 -9.02 13.98
N ASP A 38 12.76 -9.57 14.72
CA ASP A 38 12.62 -9.78 16.17
C ASP A 38 12.43 -8.48 16.94
N LYS A 39 13.17 -7.43 16.60
CA LYS A 39 13.01 -6.12 17.26
C LYS A 39 11.65 -5.52 16.97
N VAL A 40 11.18 -5.60 15.73
CA VAL A 40 9.86 -5.05 15.36
C VAL A 40 8.75 -5.86 16.02
N THR A 41 8.78 -7.19 15.95
CA THR A 41 7.74 -8.03 16.55
C THR A 41 7.67 -7.92 18.07
N ALA A 42 8.80 -7.65 18.74
CA ALA A 42 8.85 -7.38 20.18
C ALA A 42 8.12 -6.07 20.59
N THR A 43 7.86 -5.17 19.65
CA THR A 43 7.11 -3.92 19.91
C THR A 43 5.60 -4.05 19.69
N ILE A 44 5.11 -5.21 19.22
CA ILE A 44 3.68 -5.42 18.97
C ILE A 44 2.93 -5.41 20.31
N PRO A 45 1.98 -4.47 20.53
CA PRO A 45 1.32 -4.34 21.83
C PRO A 45 0.50 -5.56 22.25
N THR A 46 -0.01 -6.32 21.29
CA THR A 46 -0.76 -7.56 21.50
C THR A 46 0.13 -8.79 21.70
N GLY A 47 1.46 -8.61 21.68
CA GLY A 47 2.47 -9.66 21.84
C GLY A 47 3.05 -10.15 20.52
N LYS A 48 4.28 -10.70 20.58
CA LYS A 48 4.95 -11.32 19.44
C LYS A 48 4.14 -12.53 18.94
N PRO A 49 3.85 -12.66 17.63
CA PRO A 49 3.18 -13.83 17.08
C PRO A 49 3.94 -15.13 17.38
N THR A 50 3.21 -16.19 17.76
CA THR A 50 3.78 -17.52 18.02
C THR A 50 4.29 -18.15 16.73
N GLU A 51 5.59 -18.43 16.68
CA GLU A 51 6.25 -19.12 15.56
C GLU A 51 6.10 -20.64 15.66
N GLY A 52 6.19 -21.34 14.53
CA GLY A 52 6.13 -22.81 14.47
C GLY A 52 4.76 -23.39 14.82
N SER A 53 3.71 -22.56 14.92
CA SER A 53 2.34 -22.97 15.18
C SER A 53 1.78 -23.83 14.04
N THR A 54 1.00 -24.86 14.39
CA THR A 54 0.20 -25.62 13.41
C THR A 54 -1.13 -24.93 13.08
N SER A 55 -1.47 -23.87 13.80
CA SER A 55 -2.65 -23.03 13.62
C SER A 55 -2.31 -21.76 12.86
N PRO A 56 -3.20 -21.26 11.97
CA PRO A 56 -2.98 -20.03 11.21
C PRO A 56 -3.19 -18.74 12.02
N LEU A 57 -3.63 -18.83 13.29
CA LEU A 57 -3.98 -17.66 14.09
C LEU A 57 -2.85 -16.63 14.25
N PRO A 58 -1.57 -17.00 14.46
CA PRO A 58 -0.47 -16.02 14.53
C PRO A 58 -0.35 -15.16 13.27
N TYR A 59 -0.54 -15.78 12.09
CA TYR A 59 -0.57 -15.08 10.82
C TYR A 59 -1.78 -14.13 10.71
N PHE A 60 -2.98 -14.57 11.12
CA PHE A 60 -4.17 -13.71 11.11
C PHE A 60 -4.03 -12.48 12.01
N HIS A 61 -3.41 -12.63 13.18
CA HIS A 61 -3.12 -11.50 14.06
C HIS A 61 -2.11 -10.54 13.44
N LEU A 62 -1.10 -11.03 12.72
CA LEU A 62 -0.16 -10.18 12.03
C LEU A 62 -0.82 -9.35 10.91
N LEU A 63 -1.71 -9.96 10.12
CA LEU A 63 -2.41 -9.28 9.02
C LEU A 63 -3.26 -8.08 9.46
N GLU A 64 -3.73 -8.05 10.72
CA GLU A 64 -4.49 -6.90 11.24
C GLU A 64 -3.70 -5.59 11.13
N ARG A 65 -2.38 -5.65 11.23
CA ARG A 65 -1.50 -4.49 11.13
C ARG A 65 -1.63 -3.78 9.77
N LEU A 66 -1.93 -4.51 8.70
CA LEU A 66 -2.15 -3.91 7.37
C LEU A 66 -3.43 -3.08 7.30
N LYS A 67 -4.41 -3.34 8.18
CA LYS A 67 -5.66 -2.56 8.28
C LYS A 67 -5.46 -1.24 9.02
N THR A 68 -4.45 -1.20 9.87
CA THR A 68 -4.23 -0.10 10.80
C THR A 68 -3.07 0.79 10.40
N THR A 69 -2.08 0.25 9.68
CA THR A 69 -1.02 1.03 9.04
C THR A 69 -1.62 1.80 7.85
N LYS A 70 -1.49 3.13 7.91
CA LYS A 70 -1.97 4.05 6.86
C LYS A 70 -0.90 4.24 5.80
N ARG A 71 -1.35 4.47 4.55
CA ARG A 71 -0.45 4.77 3.45
C ARG A 71 0.22 6.14 3.70
N GLU A 72 1.53 6.13 3.90
CA GLU A 72 2.35 7.26 4.33
C GLU A 72 2.40 8.38 3.30
N GLY A 73 2.27 8.02 2.01
CA GLY A 73 2.19 8.99 0.92
C GLY A 73 1.13 10.08 1.18
N TRP A 74 -0.05 9.69 1.67
CA TRP A 74 -1.15 10.63 1.94
C TRP A 74 -0.92 11.48 3.20
N ARG A 75 -0.24 10.94 4.21
CA ARG A 75 0.02 11.66 5.46
C ARG A 75 0.94 12.86 5.28
N ARG A 76 1.78 12.84 4.24
CA ARG A 76 2.60 14.00 3.81
C ARG A 76 1.77 15.21 3.36
N PHE A 77 0.48 14.99 3.09
CA PHE A 77 -0.51 16.01 2.71
C PHE A 77 -1.55 16.25 3.82
N ASP A 78 -1.20 15.95 5.07
CA ASP A 78 -2.06 16.08 6.26
C ASP A 78 -3.35 15.22 6.20
N ILE A 79 -3.36 14.17 5.37
CA ILE A 79 -4.47 13.22 5.27
C ILE A 79 -4.29 12.09 6.32
N GLU A 80 -4.58 12.42 7.58
CA GLU A 80 -4.37 11.51 8.71
C GLU A 80 -5.29 10.27 8.71
N ARG A 81 -6.49 10.41 8.14
CA ARG A 81 -7.47 9.31 8.02
C ARG A 81 -7.54 8.74 6.60
N GLY A 82 -6.38 8.65 5.97
CA GLY A 82 -6.22 8.02 4.68
C GLY A 82 -6.53 6.51 4.71
N GLU A 83 -6.48 5.91 3.53
CA GLU A 83 -6.59 4.48 3.34
C GLU A 83 -5.47 3.74 4.09
N SER A 84 -5.77 2.51 4.48
CA SER A 84 -4.78 1.56 4.96
C SER A 84 -4.16 0.77 3.80
N ILE A 85 -3.06 0.09 4.07
CA ILE A 85 -2.42 -0.82 3.09
C ILE A 85 -3.42 -1.92 2.67
N ALA A 86 -4.24 -2.40 3.61
CA ALA A 86 -5.28 -3.38 3.29
C ALA A 86 -6.39 -2.81 2.38
N ASP A 87 -6.75 -1.53 2.52
CA ASP A 87 -7.74 -0.88 1.63
C ASP A 87 -7.20 -0.80 0.19
N HIS A 88 -5.94 -0.37 0.06
CA HIS A 88 -5.20 -0.30 -1.19
C HIS A 88 -5.15 -1.67 -1.90
N MET A 89 -4.61 -2.69 -1.22
CA MET A 89 -4.51 -4.06 -1.78
C MET A 89 -5.87 -4.67 -2.11
N TYR A 90 -6.91 -4.38 -1.32
CA TYR A 90 -8.27 -4.83 -1.61
C TYR A 90 -8.78 -4.25 -2.93
N ARG A 91 -8.66 -2.93 -3.10
CA ARG A 91 -9.14 -2.26 -4.31
C ARG A 91 -8.32 -2.68 -5.53
N MET A 92 -7.00 -2.84 -5.40
CA MET A 92 -6.15 -3.43 -6.45
C MET A 92 -6.67 -4.79 -6.90
N SER A 93 -6.97 -5.71 -5.96
CA SER A 93 -7.46 -7.03 -6.31
C SER A 93 -8.78 -6.96 -7.09
N LEU A 94 -9.68 -6.03 -6.77
CA LEU A 94 -10.91 -5.83 -7.53
C LEU A 94 -10.65 -5.22 -8.92
N ILE A 95 -9.75 -4.22 -9.02
CA ILE A 95 -9.34 -3.63 -10.31
C ILE A 95 -8.77 -4.71 -11.23
N SER A 96 -7.94 -5.61 -10.69
CA SER A 96 -7.30 -6.68 -11.48
C SER A 96 -8.30 -7.62 -12.16
N MET A 97 -9.52 -7.78 -11.60
CA MET A 97 -10.60 -8.58 -12.21
C MET A 97 -11.13 -7.97 -13.52
N LEU A 98 -10.86 -6.69 -13.76
CA LEU A 98 -11.41 -5.92 -14.88
C LEU A 98 -10.40 -5.74 -16.03
N ALA A 99 -9.36 -6.57 -16.08
CA ALA A 99 -8.42 -6.61 -17.19
C ALA A 99 -9.17 -6.71 -18.55
N PRO A 100 -8.84 -5.89 -19.56
CA PRO A 100 -9.52 -5.96 -20.85
C PRO A 100 -9.39 -7.36 -21.48
N PRO A 101 -10.39 -7.87 -22.23
CA PRO A 101 -10.40 -9.25 -22.71
C PRO A 101 -9.12 -9.69 -23.45
N ALA A 102 -8.52 -8.79 -24.23
CA ALA A 102 -7.27 -9.06 -24.97
C ALA A 102 -6.04 -9.25 -24.06
N LEU A 103 -6.02 -8.59 -22.91
CA LEU A 103 -4.98 -8.74 -21.90
C LEU A 103 -5.31 -9.92 -20.98
N ALA A 104 -6.55 -10.02 -20.50
CA ALA A 104 -7.04 -11.09 -19.63
C ALA A 104 -6.78 -12.50 -20.19
N ALA A 105 -6.88 -12.67 -21.52
CA ALA A 105 -6.59 -13.95 -22.19
C ALA A 105 -5.13 -14.42 -22.07
N ARG A 106 -4.22 -13.54 -21.62
CA ARG A 106 -2.78 -13.79 -21.47
C ARG A 106 -2.32 -13.75 -20.00
N LEU A 107 -3.23 -13.45 -19.08
CA LEU A 107 -2.95 -13.34 -17.65
C LEU A 107 -3.47 -14.55 -16.90
N ASP A 108 -2.77 -14.94 -15.83
CA ASP A 108 -3.39 -15.71 -14.76
C ASP A 108 -4.06 -14.73 -13.79
N LEU A 109 -5.34 -14.43 -14.02
CA LEU A 109 -6.09 -13.50 -13.18
C LEU A 109 -6.20 -13.96 -11.73
N HIS A 110 -6.25 -15.27 -11.47
CA HIS A 110 -6.29 -15.78 -10.10
C HIS A 110 -4.98 -15.47 -9.37
N LYS A 111 -3.85 -15.67 -10.05
CA LYS A 111 -2.54 -15.29 -9.51
C LYS A 111 -2.40 -13.77 -9.40
N CYS A 112 -2.88 -12.98 -10.36
CA CYS A 112 -2.84 -11.50 -10.28
C CYS A 112 -3.62 -10.99 -9.06
N MET A 113 -4.84 -11.47 -8.82
CA MET A 113 -5.63 -11.14 -7.63
C MET A 113 -4.89 -11.54 -6.35
N LYS A 114 -4.31 -12.75 -6.32
CA LYS A 114 -3.52 -13.22 -5.19
C LYS A 114 -2.28 -12.35 -4.95
N MET A 115 -1.60 -11.92 -6.01
CA MET A 115 -0.44 -11.05 -5.97
C MET A 115 -0.79 -9.66 -5.43
N CYS A 116 -1.91 -9.07 -5.87
CA CYS A 116 -2.41 -7.80 -5.32
C CYS A 116 -2.57 -7.87 -3.79
N LEU A 117 -3.10 -8.99 -3.27
CA LEU A 117 -3.33 -9.20 -1.84
C LEU A 117 -2.06 -9.56 -1.03
N ILE A 118 -0.92 -9.76 -1.69
CA ILE A 118 0.34 -10.22 -1.07
C ILE A 118 1.47 -9.20 -1.20
N HIS A 119 1.52 -8.41 -2.27
CA HIS A 119 2.72 -7.64 -2.61
C HIS A 119 3.24 -6.74 -1.47
N ASP A 120 2.35 -5.98 -0.82
CA ASP A 120 2.66 -5.11 0.32
C ASP A 120 2.51 -5.81 1.69
N MET A 121 2.39 -7.14 1.75
CA MET A 121 2.24 -7.87 3.03
C MET A 121 3.43 -7.66 3.97
N ALA A 122 4.63 -7.43 3.42
CA ALA A 122 5.83 -7.13 4.18
C ALA A 122 5.72 -5.83 5.01
N GLU A 123 4.91 -4.88 4.56
CA GLU A 123 4.68 -3.60 5.25
C GLU A 123 3.97 -3.78 6.60
N SER A 124 3.42 -4.96 6.87
CA SER A 124 2.91 -5.33 8.20
C SER A 124 3.98 -5.16 9.29
N LEU A 125 5.26 -5.38 8.99
CA LEU A 125 6.38 -5.16 9.91
C LEU A 125 7.30 -4.03 9.47
N VAL A 126 7.53 -3.88 8.17
CA VAL A 126 8.44 -2.84 7.64
C VAL A 126 7.83 -1.44 7.83
N GLY A 127 6.50 -1.33 7.79
CA GLY A 127 5.80 -0.08 7.53
C GLY A 127 5.81 0.26 6.04
N ASP A 128 4.95 1.19 5.64
CA ASP A 128 4.95 1.77 4.28
C ASP A 128 6.10 2.78 4.18
N ILE A 129 7.24 2.34 3.64
CA ILE A 129 8.43 3.18 3.47
C ILE A 129 8.31 3.93 2.15
N THR A 130 8.27 5.26 2.22
CA THR A 130 8.21 6.15 1.06
C THR A 130 9.60 6.61 0.61
N PRO A 131 9.74 7.11 -0.64
CA PRO A 131 11.02 7.66 -1.12
C PRO A 131 11.59 8.81 -0.27
N VAL A 132 10.75 9.48 0.54
CA VAL A 132 11.18 10.60 1.38
C VAL A 132 11.71 10.18 2.76
N ASP A 133 11.55 8.92 3.15
CA ASP A 133 11.97 8.41 4.46
C ASP A 133 13.48 8.16 4.57
N GLY A 134 14.22 8.30 3.46
CA GLY A 134 15.69 8.20 3.44
C GLY A 134 16.24 6.79 3.67
N VAL A 135 15.39 5.75 3.61
CA VAL A 135 15.82 4.35 3.65
C VAL A 135 16.29 3.94 2.24
N PRO A 136 17.54 3.50 2.06
CA PRO A 136 18.01 3.04 0.75
C PRO A 136 17.21 1.82 0.26
N LYS A 137 16.92 1.77 -1.04
CA LYS A 137 16.19 0.65 -1.68
C LYS A 137 16.75 -0.74 -1.33
N PRO A 138 18.08 -0.99 -1.34
CA PRO A 138 18.60 -2.31 -0.92
C PRO A 138 18.27 -2.66 0.54
N GLU A 139 18.22 -1.67 1.43
CA GLU A 139 17.83 -1.89 2.82
C GLU A 139 16.32 -2.12 2.94
N LYS A 140 15.48 -1.39 2.21
CA LYS A 140 14.04 -1.66 2.12
C LYS A 140 13.79 -3.10 1.67
N ASN A 141 14.37 -3.50 0.53
CA ASN A 141 14.24 -4.85 -0.02
C ASN A 141 14.71 -5.93 0.96
N ARG A 142 15.81 -5.70 1.68
CA ARG A 142 16.30 -6.63 2.73
C ARG A 142 15.27 -6.79 3.85
N ARG A 143 14.68 -5.69 4.34
CA ARG A 143 13.67 -5.73 5.42
C ARG A 143 12.39 -6.45 4.97
N GLU A 144 11.97 -6.20 3.74
CA GLU A 144 10.78 -6.81 3.16
C GLU A 144 10.96 -8.30 2.93
N ALA A 145 12.08 -8.70 2.32
CA ALA A 145 12.44 -10.11 2.15
C ALA A 145 12.50 -10.84 3.50
N ALA A 146 13.16 -10.24 4.51
CA ALA A 146 13.22 -10.82 5.86
C ALA A 146 11.83 -10.95 6.52
N THR A 147 10.95 -9.98 6.29
CA THR A 147 9.56 -10.05 6.77
C THR A 147 8.80 -11.17 6.08
N MET A 148 8.93 -11.30 4.77
CA MET A 148 8.26 -12.35 4.02
C MET A 148 8.79 -13.73 4.38
N ASP A 149 10.08 -13.89 4.61
CA ASP A 149 10.66 -15.15 5.12
C ASP A 149 10.08 -15.47 6.51
N TYR A 150 10.00 -14.50 7.42
CA TYR A 150 9.35 -14.71 8.72
C TYR A 150 7.87 -15.13 8.60
N ILE A 151 7.09 -14.46 7.76
CA ILE A 151 5.67 -14.80 7.55
C ILE A 151 5.55 -16.21 6.99
N THR A 152 6.29 -16.51 5.94
CA THR A 152 6.11 -17.71 5.12
C THR A 152 6.75 -18.95 5.75
N GLN A 153 7.87 -18.79 6.45
CA GLN A 153 8.60 -19.89 7.09
C GLN A 153 8.22 -20.02 8.56
N ASN A 154 8.24 -18.94 9.35
CA ASN A 154 8.08 -19.04 10.80
C ASN A 154 6.60 -19.11 11.21
N LEU A 155 5.71 -18.36 10.55
CA LEU A 155 4.28 -18.36 10.88
C LEU A 155 3.49 -19.41 10.09
N LEU A 156 3.86 -19.64 8.82
CA LEU A 156 3.11 -20.53 7.92
C LEU A 156 3.82 -21.85 7.60
N GLY A 157 5.12 -21.97 7.87
CA GLY A 157 5.89 -23.16 7.47
C GLY A 157 5.48 -24.46 8.18
N ASN A 158 4.95 -24.37 9.40
CA ASN A 158 4.42 -25.53 10.13
C ASN A 158 2.87 -25.60 10.11
N LEU A 159 2.20 -24.81 9.27
CA LEU A 159 0.74 -24.79 9.21
C LEU A 159 0.19 -26.18 8.92
N TYR A 160 -0.72 -26.67 9.77
CA TYR A 160 -1.26 -28.03 9.74
C TYR A 160 -0.16 -29.11 9.67
N GLY A 161 0.95 -28.93 10.39
CA GLY A 161 2.08 -29.86 10.41
C GLY A 161 2.93 -29.82 9.13
N GLY A 162 2.92 -28.69 8.41
CA GLY A 162 3.68 -28.50 7.18
C GLY A 162 3.03 -29.08 5.92
N ALA A 163 1.76 -29.50 6.00
CA ALA A 163 1.11 -30.25 4.92
C ALA A 163 0.63 -29.40 3.73
N THR A 164 0.58 -28.07 3.86
CA THR A 164 -0.11 -27.21 2.86
C THR A 164 0.76 -26.65 1.75
N GLY A 165 2.04 -26.41 2.02
CA GLY A 165 2.91 -25.63 1.11
C GLY A 165 2.54 -24.14 0.96
N VAL A 166 1.49 -23.65 1.65
CA VAL A 166 0.92 -22.31 1.39
C VAL A 166 1.90 -21.17 1.68
N GLY A 167 2.80 -21.36 2.65
CA GLY A 167 3.86 -20.40 2.94
C GLY A 167 4.78 -20.20 1.74
N GLN A 168 5.20 -21.30 1.10
CA GLN A 168 6.03 -21.25 -0.10
C GLN A 168 5.28 -20.59 -1.27
N ASP A 169 4.01 -20.96 -1.49
CA ASP A 169 3.20 -20.34 -2.54
C ASP A 169 3.08 -18.80 -2.38
N ILE A 170 2.93 -18.32 -1.13
CA ILE A 170 2.89 -16.88 -0.84
C ILE A 170 4.25 -16.24 -1.11
N ARG A 171 5.34 -16.90 -0.70
CA ARG A 171 6.70 -16.41 -0.91
C ARG A 171 7.06 -16.30 -2.39
N ASP A 172 6.63 -17.26 -3.19
CA ASP A 172 6.89 -17.30 -4.63
C ASP A 172 6.09 -16.22 -5.36
N VAL A 173 4.82 -16.02 -5.01
CA VAL A 173 3.99 -14.94 -5.57
C VAL A 173 4.56 -13.57 -5.22
N TRP A 174 5.00 -13.37 -3.98
CA TRP A 174 5.66 -12.13 -3.56
C TRP A 174 6.97 -11.91 -4.34
N GLN A 175 7.80 -12.95 -4.49
CA GLN A 175 9.05 -12.82 -5.25
C GLN A 175 8.79 -12.50 -6.72
N GLU A 176 7.73 -13.06 -7.34
CA GLU A 176 7.37 -12.76 -8.72
C GLU A 176 6.99 -11.27 -8.89
N TYR A 177 6.30 -10.68 -7.91
CA TYR A 177 6.02 -9.25 -7.89
C TYR A 177 7.33 -8.44 -7.80
N GLU A 178 8.19 -8.74 -6.83
CA GLU A 178 9.47 -8.04 -6.63
C GLU A 178 10.41 -8.13 -7.83
N ASP A 179 10.42 -9.29 -8.50
CA ASP A 179 11.24 -9.51 -9.69
C ASP A 179 10.79 -8.66 -10.89
N SER A 180 9.51 -8.28 -10.95
CA SER A 180 8.93 -7.41 -11.99
C SER A 180 9.22 -7.86 -13.45
N LYS A 181 9.22 -9.16 -13.71
CA LYS A 181 9.59 -9.74 -15.03
C LYS A 181 8.43 -10.36 -15.81
N THR A 182 7.44 -10.92 -15.12
CA THR A 182 6.35 -11.66 -15.78
C THR A 182 5.24 -10.72 -16.23
N LEU A 183 4.44 -11.13 -17.20
CA LEU A 183 3.29 -10.33 -17.63
C LEU A 183 2.29 -10.09 -16.49
N ASP A 184 2.05 -11.11 -15.65
CA ASP A 184 1.19 -11.00 -14.47
C ASP A 184 1.72 -9.97 -13.47
N SER A 185 3.03 -10.01 -13.19
CA SER A 185 3.70 -9.07 -12.30
C SER A 185 3.65 -7.64 -12.86
N LEU A 186 3.97 -7.45 -14.15
CA LEU A 186 3.88 -6.15 -14.81
C LEU A 186 2.45 -5.58 -14.78
N PHE A 187 1.44 -6.44 -14.96
CA PHE A 187 0.04 -6.02 -14.83
C PHE A 187 -0.28 -5.59 -13.40
N VAL A 188 0.11 -6.35 -12.38
CA VAL A 188 -0.14 -5.98 -10.97
C VAL A 188 0.59 -4.70 -10.59
N HIS A 189 1.81 -4.48 -11.08
CA HIS A 189 2.55 -3.22 -10.95
C HIS A 189 1.82 -2.03 -11.57
N ASP A 190 1.15 -2.22 -12.71
CA ASP A 190 0.33 -1.17 -13.32
C ASP A 190 -0.98 -0.94 -12.56
N VAL A 191 -1.58 -2.01 -12.01
CA VAL A 191 -2.77 -1.93 -11.15
C VAL A 191 -2.48 -1.16 -9.85
N ASP A 192 -1.33 -1.37 -9.22
CA ASP A 192 -0.86 -0.60 -8.05
C ASP A 192 -0.82 0.91 -8.37
N LYS A 193 -0.13 1.28 -9.46
CA LYS A 193 -0.07 2.67 -9.93
C LYS A 193 -1.46 3.22 -10.27
N MET A 194 -2.33 2.41 -10.87
CA MET A 194 -3.70 2.80 -11.20
C MET A 194 -4.50 3.15 -9.95
N GLU A 195 -4.38 2.32 -8.92
CA GLU A 195 -5.07 2.48 -7.65
C GLU A 195 -4.66 3.80 -6.98
N LEU A 196 -3.36 4.10 -6.98
CA LEU A 196 -2.82 5.38 -6.50
C LEU A 196 -3.40 6.60 -7.25
N LEU A 197 -3.45 6.54 -8.59
CA LEU A 197 -4.02 7.62 -9.40
C LEU A 197 -5.51 7.84 -9.10
N LEU A 198 -6.28 6.76 -8.95
CA LEU A 198 -7.68 6.84 -8.56
C LEU A 198 -7.84 7.47 -7.17
N GLN A 199 -7.03 7.02 -6.19
CA GLN A 199 -7.14 7.54 -4.83
C GLN A 199 -6.80 9.03 -4.76
N MET A 200 -5.78 9.45 -5.52
CA MET A 200 -5.38 10.86 -5.68
C MET A 200 -6.58 11.71 -6.10
N VAL A 201 -7.23 11.38 -7.23
CA VAL A 201 -8.38 12.15 -7.75
C VAL A 201 -9.54 12.15 -6.75
N GLU A 202 -9.82 11.05 -6.09
CA GLU A 202 -10.91 10.96 -5.09
C GLU A 202 -10.63 11.81 -3.85
N TYR A 203 -9.38 11.89 -3.39
CA TYR A 203 -9.01 12.77 -2.28
C TYR A 203 -9.06 14.24 -2.67
N GLU A 204 -8.58 14.61 -3.85
CA GLU A 204 -8.69 15.99 -4.36
C GLU A 204 -10.15 16.44 -4.49
N LYS A 205 -11.01 15.57 -5.07
CA LYS A 205 -12.46 15.79 -5.19
C LYS A 205 -13.11 15.96 -3.81
N ARG A 206 -12.80 15.09 -2.84
CA ARG A 206 -13.30 15.20 -1.44
C ARG A 206 -12.78 16.44 -0.73
N GLY A 207 -11.53 16.81 -0.97
CA GLY A 207 -10.88 18.03 -0.49
C GLY A 207 -11.35 19.29 -1.22
N LYS A 208 -12.23 19.17 -2.23
CA LYS A 208 -12.77 20.28 -3.02
C LYS A 208 -11.68 21.17 -3.64
N GLY A 209 -10.55 20.55 -4.01
CA GLY A 209 -9.39 21.23 -4.60
C GLY A 209 -8.64 22.14 -3.63
N GLN A 210 -8.75 21.90 -2.32
CA GLN A 210 -7.91 22.56 -1.30
C GLN A 210 -6.60 21.81 -1.03
N VAL A 211 -6.49 20.58 -1.53
CA VAL A 211 -5.28 19.78 -1.53
C VAL A 211 -4.99 19.40 -2.98
N ASP A 212 -3.76 19.66 -3.41
CA ASP A 212 -3.25 19.27 -4.72
C ASP A 212 -2.29 18.10 -4.51
N LEU A 213 -2.66 16.95 -5.05
CA LEU A 213 -1.93 15.69 -4.94
C LEU A 213 -1.23 15.35 -6.26
N GLY A 214 -1.11 16.32 -7.17
CA GLY A 214 -0.66 16.11 -8.54
C GLY A 214 0.74 15.52 -8.69
N GLU A 215 1.59 15.58 -7.66
CA GLU A 215 2.90 14.92 -7.69
C GLU A 215 2.80 13.39 -7.87
N PHE A 216 1.70 12.77 -7.43
CA PHE A 216 1.47 11.34 -7.61
C PHE A 216 1.18 10.98 -9.08
N ALA A 217 0.76 11.93 -9.92
CA ALA A 217 0.52 11.70 -11.35
C ALA A 217 1.78 11.20 -12.10
N TYR A 218 2.98 11.39 -11.54
CA TYR A 218 4.24 10.84 -12.06
C TYR A 218 4.16 9.34 -12.35
N VAL A 219 3.43 8.56 -11.55
CA VAL A 219 3.36 7.10 -11.74
C VAL A 219 2.71 6.70 -13.07
N ALA A 220 1.91 7.57 -13.69
CA ALA A 220 1.36 7.34 -15.03
C ALA A 220 2.49 7.18 -16.08
N THR A 221 3.62 7.87 -15.90
CA THR A 221 4.80 7.75 -16.78
C THR A 221 5.53 6.41 -16.64
N LYS A 222 5.27 5.68 -15.55
CA LYS A 222 5.92 4.40 -15.20
C LYS A 222 5.06 3.19 -15.49
N MET A 223 3.86 3.37 -16.06
CA MET A 223 3.05 2.24 -16.48
C MET A 223 3.68 1.52 -17.67
N ALA A 224 3.59 0.19 -17.67
CA ALA A 224 4.21 -0.66 -18.67
C ALA A 224 3.25 -0.95 -19.83
N LEU A 225 2.05 -1.44 -19.51
CA LEU A 225 1.10 -2.02 -20.43
C LEU A 225 0.27 -0.95 -21.15
N PRO A 226 0.09 -1.05 -22.49
CA PRO A 226 -0.75 -0.12 -23.24
C PRO A 226 -2.17 -0.01 -22.69
N GLU A 227 -2.77 -1.13 -22.31
CA GLU A 227 -4.13 -1.19 -21.77
C GLU A 227 -4.27 -0.38 -20.48
N CYS A 228 -3.27 -0.45 -19.59
CA CYS A 228 -3.29 0.32 -18.34
C CYS A 228 -2.97 1.80 -18.56
N LYS A 229 -2.16 2.14 -19.57
CA LYS A 229 -1.91 3.54 -19.96
C LYS A 229 -3.18 4.23 -20.46
N GLU A 230 -4.08 3.51 -21.12
CA GLU A 230 -5.37 4.05 -21.54
C GLU A 230 -6.24 4.44 -20.33
N TRP A 231 -6.31 3.58 -19.32
CA TRP A 231 -6.98 3.90 -18.06
C TRP A 231 -6.35 5.09 -17.34
N ALA A 232 -5.02 5.18 -17.28
CA ALA A 232 -4.35 6.30 -16.63
C ALA A 232 -4.64 7.62 -17.35
N ALA A 233 -4.62 7.60 -18.69
CA ALA A 233 -4.99 8.77 -19.49
C ALA A 233 -6.44 9.20 -19.23
N GLU A 234 -7.35 8.27 -18.95
CA GLU A 234 -8.74 8.58 -18.58
C GLU A 234 -8.85 9.24 -17.21
N VAL A 235 -8.21 8.66 -16.19
CA VAL A 235 -8.19 9.24 -14.84
C VAL A 235 -7.55 10.62 -14.83
N LEU A 236 -6.48 10.83 -15.60
CA LEU A 236 -5.84 12.14 -15.72
C LEU A 236 -6.76 13.15 -16.43
N ARG A 237 -7.53 12.75 -17.46
CA ARG A 237 -8.55 13.64 -18.05
C ARG A 237 -9.63 14.03 -17.04
N GLU A 238 -10.14 13.08 -16.25
CA GLU A 238 -11.09 13.40 -15.18
C GLU A 238 -10.53 14.40 -14.17
N ARG A 239 -9.23 14.28 -13.86
CA ARG A 239 -8.52 15.20 -12.97
C ARG A 239 -8.43 16.61 -13.58
N GLU A 240 -8.05 16.72 -14.84
CA GLU A 240 -7.99 18.01 -15.55
C GLU A 240 -9.36 18.69 -15.60
N GLU A 241 -10.44 17.92 -15.84
CA GLU A 241 -11.81 18.43 -15.80
C GLU A 241 -12.20 18.95 -14.41
N PHE A 242 -11.78 18.26 -13.35
CA PHE A 242 -12.03 18.67 -11.97
C PHE A 242 -11.31 19.99 -11.62
N TRP A 243 -10.06 20.14 -12.04
CA TRP A 243 -9.25 21.33 -11.78
C TRP A 243 -9.49 22.48 -12.76
N ALA A 244 -10.30 22.28 -13.81
CA ALA A 244 -10.54 23.25 -14.86
C ALA A 244 -10.76 24.69 -14.32
N GLY A 245 -9.92 25.62 -14.78
CA GLY A 245 -9.94 27.02 -14.35
C GLY A 245 -9.15 27.32 -13.08
N LYS A 246 -8.35 26.38 -12.57
CA LYS A 246 -7.39 26.57 -11.48
C LYS A 246 -6.02 26.00 -11.84
N ASP A 247 -4.97 26.70 -11.44
CA ASP A 247 -3.61 26.18 -11.52
C ASP A 247 -3.45 25.01 -10.54
N HIS A 248 -2.78 23.96 -11.00
CA HIS A 248 -2.51 22.75 -10.22
C HIS A 248 -1.29 22.00 -10.79
N VAL A 249 -0.74 21.06 -10.03
CA VAL A 249 0.47 20.31 -10.38
C VAL A 249 0.15 19.20 -11.39
N HIS A 250 0.97 19.11 -12.45
CA HIS A 250 0.97 18.02 -13.44
C HIS A 250 2.20 17.12 -13.21
N GLY A 251 2.12 16.20 -12.25
CA GLY A 251 3.27 15.37 -11.86
C GLY A 251 3.82 14.46 -12.97
N ASP A 252 2.99 14.13 -13.95
CA ASP A 252 3.36 13.41 -15.17
C ASP A 252 4.30 14.21 -16.09
N ALA A 253 4.33 15.54 -15.97
CA ALA A 253 5.29 16.44 -16.62
C ALA A 253 6.52 16.77 -15.73
N GLY A 254 6.62 16.16 -14.54
CA GLY A 254 7.74 16.35 -13.61
C GLY A 254 7.97 17.82 -13.25
N THR A 255 9.21 18.28 -13.35
CA THR A 255 9.57 19.68 -13.03
C THR A 255 8.87 20.72 -13.92
N GLN A 256 8.53 20.36 -15.16
CA GLN A 256 7.78 21.26 -16.05
C GLN A 256 6.32 21.39 -15.63
N GLY A 257 5.78 20.40 -14.91
CA GLY A 257 4.43 20.39 -14.37
C GLY A 257 4.31 20.89 -12.92
N GLY A 258 5.36 21.51 -12.36
CA GLY A 258 5.31 22.11 -11.03
C GLY A 258 5.82 21.22 -9.88
N VAL A 259 6.32 20.01 -10.15
CA VAL A 259 7.01 19.20 -9.14
C VAL A 259 8.37 19.85 -8.83
N SER A 260 8.75 19.89 -7.55
CA SER A 260 10.04 20.46 -7.16
C SER A 260 11.21 19.65 -7.74
N ALA A 261 12.31 20.31 -8.10
CA ALA A 261 13.50 19.64 -8.64
C ALA A 261 14.12 18.65 -7.63
N GLU A 262 14.03 18.95 -6.34
CA GLU A 262 14.46 18.05 -5.27
C GLU A 262 13.59 16.78 -5.25
N HIS A 263 12.27 16.91 -5.27
CA HIS A 263 11.38 15.76 -5.25
C HIS A 263 11.53 14.93 -6.53
N SER A 264 11.59 15.56 -7.71
CA SER A 264 11.81 14.85 -8.99
C SER A 264 13.10 14.03 -8.95
N ARG A 265 14.20 14.58 -8.42
CA ARG A 265 15.47 13.85 -8.24
C ARG A 265 15.35 12.71 -7.24
N MET A 266 14.63 12.89 -6.12
CA MET A 266 14.43 11.82 -5.14
C MET A 266 13.63 10.66 -5.73
N GLN A 267 12.61 10.94 -6.53
CA GLN A 267 11.85 9.93 -7.27
C GLN A 267 12.76 9.18 -8.25
N ASP A 268 13.51 9.90 -9.07
CA ASP A 268 14.40 9.29 -10.05
C ASP A 268 15.51 8.45 -9.37
N ASP A 269 16.13 8.94 -8.30
CA ASP A 269 17.13 8.21 -7.54
C ASP A 269 16.56 6.92 -6.91
N TYR A 270 15.31 6.95 -6.45
CA TYR A 270 14.66 5.78 -5.87
C TYR A 270 14.33 4.71 -6.93
N TYR A 271 13.77 5.13 -8.06
CA TYR A 271 13.35 4.20 -9.11
C TYR A 271 14.49 3.76 -10.05
N ASN A 272 15.57 4.52 -10.19
CA ASN A 272 16.69 4.20 -11.09
C ASN A 272 17.89 3.52 -10.40
N ARG A 273 17.88 3.33 -9.08
CA ARG A 273 18.89 2.50 -8.41
C ARG A 273 18.52 1.02 -8.57
N GLU A 274 19.32 0.31 -9.36
CA GLU A 274 19.34 -1.16 -9.45
C GLU A 274 19.74 -1.79 -8.11
#